data_AF-A0A2G9YZB8-F1
#
_entry.id   AF-A0A2G9YZB8-F1
#
_cell.length_a   1.000
_cell.length_b   1.000
_cell.length_c   1.000
_cell.angle_alpha   90.00
_cell.angle_beta   90.00
_cell.angle_gamma   90.00
#
_symmetry.space_group_name_H-M   'P 1'
#
loop_
_entity.id
_entity.type
_entity.pdbx_description
1 polymer ?
#
loop_
_entity_poly.entity_id
_entity_poly.type
_entity_poly.pdbx_seq_one_letter_code
_entity_poly.pdbx_strand_id
1 'polypeptide(L)' 'MPARLLSHPEIICLTLMEFLNPSEVLKQLNLKKNMVAADFGSGSGGWAFPLAKKLEEGKVYAIDILEE' A
#
# COMPACT_ATOMS: atom_id res chain seq x y z
N MET A 1 12.93 0.01 17.97
CA MET A 1 11.84 0.61 18.77
C MET A 1 11.95 0.07 20.20
N PRO A 2 11.96 0.90 21.25
CA PRO A 2 12.22 0.41 22.61
C PRO A 2 11.04 -0.40 23.15
N ALA A 3 11.32 -1.55 23.76
CA ALA A 3 10.36 -2.55 24.22
C ALA A 3 9.34 -2.05 25.29
N ARG A 4 9.44 -0.80 25.76
CA ARG A 4 8.55 -0.21 26.79
C ARG A 4 7.21 0.31 26.27
N LEU A 5 7.05 0.54 24.97
CA LEU A 5 5.76 0.98 24.43
C LEU A 5 4.72 -0.15 24.32
N LEU A 6 5.14 -1.42 24.35
CA LEU A 6 4.28 -2.60 24.15
C LEU A 6 3.47 -3.01 25.39
N SER A 7 3.65 -2.36 26.54
CA SER A 7 3.00 -2.74 27.80
C SER A 7 1.71 -1.95 28.12
N HIS A 8 1.30 -1.03 27.26
CA HIS A 8 0.11 -0.20 27.49
C HIS A 8 -1.04 -0.70 26.59
N PRO A 9 -2.16 -1.20 27.16
CA PRO A 9 -3.26 -1.77 26.38
C PRO A 9 -3.91 -0.75 25.43
N GLU A 10 -3.86 0.54 25.77
CA GLU A 10 -4.32 1.63 24.90
C GLU A 10 -3.41 1.85 23.67
N ILE A 11 -2.11 1.58 23.80
CA ILE A 11 -1.15 1.63 22.69
C ILE A 11 -1.32 0.42 21.76
N ILE A 12 -1.67 -0.74 22.32
CA ILE A 12 -1.95 -1.96 21.55
C ILE A 12 -3.20 -1.79 20.68
N CYS A 13 -4.23 -1.08 21.16
CA CYS A 13 -5.45 -0.81 20.38
C CYS A 13 -5.17 0.06 19.14
N LEU A 14 -4.26 1.05 19.26
CA LEU A 14 -3.82 1.89 18.14
C LEU A 14 -2.96 1.14 17.12
N THR A 15 -2.24 0.08 17.51
CA THR A 15 -1.45 -0.76 16.59
C THR A 15 -2.23 -1.93 15.97
N LEU A 16 -3.45 -2.21 16.45
CA LEU A 16 -4.30 -3.32 15.99
C LEU A 16 -5.44 -2.91 15.04
N MET A 17 -5.49 -1.67 14.55
CA MET A 17 -6.24 -1.40 13.33
C MET A 17 -5.54 -2.16 12.20
N GLU A 18 -6.09 -3.30 11.78
CA GLU A 18 -5.57 -4.11 10.68
C GLU A 18 -5.30 -3.22 9.46
N PHE A 19 -4.02 -2.91 9.23
CA PHE A 19 -3.61 -2.17 8.06
C PHE A 19 -3.96 -2.99 6.82
N LEU A 20 -4.60 -2.36 5.83
CA LEU A 20 -4.97 -3.03 4.58
C LEU A 20 -3.73 -3.65 3.93
N ASN A 21 -3.80 -4.92 3.57
CA ASN A 21 -2.77 -5.55 2.74
C ASN A 21 -3.05 -5.22 1.27
N PRO A 22 -2.23 -4.40 0.59
CA PRO A 22 -2.49 -4.00 -0.79
C PRO A 22 -2.60 -5.19 -1.74
N SER A 23 -1.81 -6.24 -1.52
CA SER A 23 -1.83 -7.43 -2.38
C SER A 23 -3.16 -8.17 -2.30
N GLU A 24 -3.79 -8.21 -1.12
CA GLU A 24 -5.11 -8.85 -0.96
C GLU A 24 -6.24 -8.01 -1.55
N VAL A 25 -6.20 -6.70 -1.37
CA VAL A 25 -7.19 -5.78 -1.95
C VAL A 25 -7.13 -5.81 -3.49
N LEU A 26 -5.93 -5.77 -4.07
CA LEU A 26 -5.76 -5.81 -5.52
C LEU A 26 -6.24 -7.13 -6.17
N LYS A 27 -6.31 -8.24 -5.42
CA LYS A 27 -6.89 -9.50 -5.91
C LYS A 27 -8.41 -9.41 -6.12
N GLN A 28 -9.08 -8.52 -5.40
CA GLN A 28 -10.53 -8.34 -5.49
C GLN A 28 -10.92 -7.48 -6.71
N LEU A 29 -9.95 -6.83 -7.35
CA LEU A 29 -10.15 -5.99 -8.54
C LEU A 29 -9.87 -6.80 -9.82
N ASN A 30 -10.66 -6.54 -10.86
CA ASN A 30 -10.48 -7.18 -12.18
C ASN A 30 -9.39 -6.48 -13.00
N LEU A 31 -8.16 -6.51 -12.50
CA LEU A 31 -6.99 -5.90 -13.13
C LEU A 31 -6.44 -6.81 -14.23
N LYS A 32 -6.24 -6.26 -15.43
CA LYS A 32 -5.60 -6.96 -16.55
C LYS A 32 -4.14 -6.55 -16.65
N LYS A 33 -3.27 -7.49 -16.97
CA LYS A 33 -1.80 -7.29 -17.03
C LYS A 33 -1.33 -6.10 -17.88
N ASN A 34 -2.09 -5.68 -18.89
CA ASN A 34 -1.76 -4.61 -19.82
C ASN A 34 -2.43 -3.26 -19.52
N MET A 35 -3.09 -3.12 -18.36
CA MET A 35 -3.72 -1.86 -17.98
C MET A 35 -2.68 -0.78 -17.64
N VAL A 36 -3.08 0.47 -17.85
CA VAL A 36 -2.38 1.63 -17.32
C VAL A 36 -3.13 2.11 -16.08
N ALA A 37 -2.42 2.30 -14.97
CA ALA A 37 -2.99 2.74 -13.71
C ALA A 37 -2.18 3.90 -13.10
N ALA A 38 -2.83 4.69 -12.24
CA ALA A 38 -2.19 5.75 -11.47
C ALA A 38 -2.48 5.54 -9.98
N ASP A 39 -1.44 5.67 -9.16
CA ASP A 39 -1.49 5.66 -7.70
C ASP A 39 -1.29 7.09 -7.20
N PHE A 40 -2.38 7.73 -6.76
CA PHE A 40 -2.39 9.13 -6.32
C PHE A 40 -2.16 9.21 -4.81
N GLY A 41 -1.20 10.02 -4.39
CA GLY A 41 -0.73 10.05 -3.00
C GLY A 41 0.05 8.78 -2.67
N SER A 42 0.94 8.37 -3.60
CA SER A 42 1.65 7.09 -3.50
C SER A 42 2.56 7.00 -2.28
N GLY A 43 2.98 8.13 -1.70
CA GLY A 43 3.96 8.17 -0.61
C GLY A 43 5.17 7.32 -0.96
N SER A 44 5.52 6.39 -0.07
CA SER A 44 6.62 5.43 -0.26
C SER A 44 6.34 4.31 -1.28
N GLY A 45 5.21 4.34 -1.99
CA GLY A 45 4.85 3.38 -3.04
C GLY A 45 4.17 2.10 -2.55
N GLY A 46 3.56 2.11 -1.36
CA GLY A 46 2.93 0.93 -0.75
C GLY A 46 1.88 0.24 -1.63
N TRP A 47 1.19 0.99 -2.49
CA TRP A 47 0.21 0.48 -3.46
C TRP A 47 0.79 0.35 -4.87
N ALA A 48 1.61 1.31 -5.30
CA ALA A 48 2.27 1.30 -6.59
C ALA A 48 3.09 0.01 -6.86
N PHE A 49 3.88 -0.47 -5.91
CA PHE A 49 4.71 -1.67 -6.14
C PHE A 49 3.87 -2.96 -6.30
N PRO A 50 2.92 -3.29 -5.41
CA PRO A 50 2.03 -4.44 -5.62
C PRO A 50 1.19 -4.33 -6.90
N LEU A 51 0.75 -3.12 -7.25
CA LEU A 51 0.00 -2.87 -8.48
C LEU A 51 0.87 -3.10 -9.72
N ALA A 52 2.11 -2.62 -9.73
CA ALA A 52 3.05 -2.83 -10.83
C ALA A 52 3.37 -4.31 -11.05
N LYS A 53 3.50 -5.11 -9.97
CA LYS A 53 3.65 -6.56 -10.07
C LYS A 53 2.46 -7.26 -10.72
N LYS A 54 1.25 -6.70 -10.59
CA LYS A 54 0.03 -7.24 -11.21
C LYS A 54 -0.11 -6.83 -12.68
N LEU A 55 0.37 -5.64 -13.03
CA LEU A 55 0.29 -5.05 -14.37
C LEU A 55 1.56 -5.31 -15.18
N GLU A 56 1.93 -6.58 -15.35
CA GLU A 56 3.21 -7.04 -15.94
C GLU A 56 3.53 -6.49 -17.33
N GLU A 57 2.51 -6.21 -18.13
CA GLU A 57 2.61 -5.65 -19.50
C GLU A 57 2.09 -4.21 -19.57
N GLY A 58 1.77 -3.63 -18.41
CA GLY A 58 1.11 -2.36 -18.26
C GLY A 58 2.06 -1.27 -17.79
N LYS A 59 1.49 -0.22 -17.22
CA LYS A 59 2.27 0.88 -16.61
C LYS A 59 1.55 1.41 -15.38
N VAL A 60 2.32 1.68 -14.34
CA VAL A 60 1.84 2.35 -13.12
C VAL A 60 2.52 3.70 -13.01
N TYR A 61 1.73 4.75 -12.82
CA TYR A 61 2.20 6.10 -12.50
C TYR A 61 1.99 6.34 -11.01
N ALA A 62 3.06 6.37 -10.23
CA ALA A 62 3.03 6.81 -8.84
C ALA A 62 3.14 8.34 -8.83
N ILE A 63 2.14 9.02 -8.27
CA ILE A 63 2.05 10.48 -8.27
C ILE A 63 1.86 10.94 -6.84
N ASP A 64 2.81 11.74 -6.35
CA ASP A 64 2.70 12.44 -5.08
C ASP A 64 2.97 13.93 -5.28
N ILE A 65 2.39 14.75 -4.41
CA ILE A 65 2.59 16.21 -4.41
C ILE A 65 3.85 16.60 -3.62
N LEU A 66 4.26 15.74 -2.69
CA LEU A 66 5.48 15.93 -1.92
C LEU A 66 6.66 15.40 -2.74
N GLU A 67 7.71 16.20 -2.83
CA GLU A 67 9.01 15.68 -3.28
C GLU A 67 9.56 14.70 -2.23
N GLU A 68 10.20 13.62 -2.70
CA GLU A 68 10.86 12.63 -1.85
C GLU A 68 12.13 13.15 -1.18
#